data_AF-B5Z8T3-F1
#
_entry.id   AF-B5Z8T3-F1
#
_cell.length_a   1.000
_cell.length_b   1.000
_cell.length_c   1.000
_cell.angle_alpha   90.00
_cell.angle_beta   90.00
_cell.angle_gamma   90.00
#
_symmetry.space_group_name_H-M   'P 1'
#
loop_
_entity.id
_entity.type
_entity.pdbx_description
1 polymer ?
#
loop_
_entity_poly.entity_id
_entity_poly.type
_entity_poly.pdbx_seq_one_letter_code
_entity_poly.pdbx_strand_id
1 'polypeptide(L)'
;MVFNHDYILTYAKNIEKLHDFTLERTSEMNARYKNLDNDERGVWKSSDLSVGPAVERNIYPIFNPYTNQEIYPPHGRSWVYSQEKLQELIADNHIFFPTSGFRFFRWERDDLRGGAQVEEKVYRY
;
A
#
# COMPACT_ATOMS: atom_id res chain seq x y z
N MET A 1 9.76 -35.83 18.75
CA MET A 1 9.98 -34.52 18.10
C MET A 1 9.90 -34.75 16.60
N VAL A 2 8.89 -34.23 15.93
CA VAL A 2 8.72 -34.41 14.47
C VAL A 2 9.15 -33.12 13.80
N PHE A 3 10.21 -33.18 13.00
CA PHE A 3 10.60 -32.08 12.12
C PHE A 3 9.79 -32.21 10.84
N ASN A 4 8.88 -31.28 10.60
CA ASN A 4 8.11 -31.18 9.37
C ASN A 4 8.66 -29.97 8.59
N HIS A 5 9.23 -30.23 7.42
CA HIS A 5 9.74 -29.22 6.52
C HIS A 5 9.55 -29.69 5.09
N ASP A 6 9.21 -28.76 4.20
CA ASP A 6 9.08 -29.00 2.76
C ASP A 6 10.18 -28.21 2.03
N TYR A 7 10.65 -28.76 0.90
CA TYR A 7 11.60 -28.08 0.02
C TYR A 7 11.00 -27.91 -1.37
N ILE A 8 11.21 -26.74 -1.96
CA ILE A 8 10.89 -26.47 -3.36
C ILE A 8 12.22 -26.32 -4.10
N LEU A 9 12.48 -27.24 -5.03
CA LEU A 9 13.72 -27.28 -5.80
C LEU A 9 13.43 -26.70 -7.20
N THR A 10 14.09 -25.60 -7.53
CA THR A 10 13.90 -24.90 -8.82
C THR A 10 15.18 -24.99 -9.63
N TYR A 11 15.09 -25.47 -10.86
CA TYR A 11 16.22 -25.55 -11.79
C TYR A 11 15.88 -24.88 -13.11
N ALA A 12 16.87 -24.24 -13.70
CA ALA A 12 16.79 -23.64 -15.03
C ALA A 12 17.82 -24.31 -15.94
N LYS A 13 17.43 -24.59 -17.19
CA LYS A 13 18.37 -25.11 -18.21
C LYS A 13 19.43 -24.06 -18.59
N ASN A 14 19.08 -22.78 -18.51
CA ASN A 14 19.99 -21.66 -18.74
C ASN A 14 19.58 -20.52 -17.78
N ILE A 15 20.45 -20.19 -16.83
CA ILE A 15 20.16 -19.22 -15.77
C ILE A 15 20.04 -17.78 -16.30
N GLU A 16 20.74 -17.44 -17.39
CA GLU A 16 20.71 -16.11 -18.01
C GLU A 16 19.35 -15.80 -18.68
N LYS A 17 18.54 -16.84 -18.95
CA LYS A 17 17.18 -16.70 -19.49
C LYS A 17 16.10 -16.77 -18.41
N LEU A 18 16.51 -16.92 -17.15
CA LEU A 18 15.59 -16.89 -16.04
C LEU A 18 15.16 -15.44 -15.82
N HIS A 19 13.94 -15.12 -16.25
CA HIS A 19 13.32 -13.84 -15.94
C HIS A 19 12.68 -13.91 -14.55
N ASP A 20 12.37 -12.74 -14.03
CA ASP A 20 11.78 -12.57 -12.72
C ASP A 20 10.48 -13.40 -12.61
N PHE A 21 10.30 -14.15 -11.52
CA PHE A 21 9.10 -14.98 -11.32
C PHE A 21 7.83 -14.16 -11.01
N THR A 22 7.94 -12.84 -11.14
CA THR A 22 6.84 -11.92 -10.88
C THR A 22 5.95 -11.84 -12.10
N LEU A 23 4.64 -11.85 -11.88
CA LEU A 23 3.69 -11.64 -12.96
C LEU A 23 3.77 -10.18 -13.42
N GLU A 24 3.76 -9.98 -14.74
CA GLU A 24 3.58 -8.67 -15.32
C GLU A 24 2.22 -8.09 -14.89
N ARG A 25 2.19 -6.79 -14.65
CA ARG A 25 0.95 -6.11 -14.28
C ARG A 25 0.07 -6.01 -15.53
N THR A 26 -1.16 -6.49 -15.44
CA THR A 26 -2.13 -6.29 -16.52
C THR A 26 -2.72 -4.89 -16.48
N SER A 27 -3.20 -4.40 -17.62
CA SER A 27 -3.90 -3.11 -17.73
C SER A 27 -5.10 -3.02 -16.79
N GLU A 28 -5.79 -4.14 -16.55
CA GLU A 28 -6.90 -4.24 -15.59
C GLU A 28 -6.46 -4.01 -14.13
N MET A 29 -5.22 -4.35 -13.76
CA MET A 29 -4.69 -4.07 -12.42
C MET A 29 -4.40 -2.59 -12.24
N ASN A 30 -3.87 -1.93 -13.26
CA ASN A 30 -3.56 -0.50 -13.25
C ASN A 30 -4.85 0.35 -13.25
N ALA A 31 -5.89 -0.08 -13.97
CA ALA A 31 -7.20 0.61 -14.02
C ALA A 31 -7.91 0.73 -12.66
N ARG A 32 -7.44 0.01 -11.63
CA ARG A 32 -7.96 0.09 -10.25
C ARG A 32 -7.39 1.27 -9.45
N TYR A 33 -6.32 1.90 -9.93
CA TYR A 33 -5.75 3.11 -9.34
C TYR A 33 -6.33 4.32 -10.07
N LYS A 34 -6.88 5.27 -9.30
CA LYS A 34 -7.52 6.47 -9.82
C LYS A 34 -7.17 7.64 -8.93
N ASN A 35 -6.60 8.67 -9.55
CA ASN A 35 -6.37 9.95 -8.90
C ASN A 35 -7.66 10.77 -8.98
N LEU A 36 -8.42 10.83 -7.90
CA LEU A 36 -9.69 11.57 -7.85
C LEU A 36 -9.54 13.00 -7.32
N ASP A 37 -8.41 13.31 -6.68
CA ASP A 37 -8.11 14.57 -6.00
C ASP A 37 -7.04 15.40 -6.74
N ASN A 38 -6.62 14.96 -7.92
CA ASN A 38 -5.55 15.58 -8.72
C ASN A 38 -4.22 15.73 -7.95
N ASP A 39 -3.87 14.74 -7.12
CA ASP A 39 -2.58 14.73 -6.45
C ASP A 39 -1.42 14.64 -7.46
N GLU A 40 -0.40 15.49 -7.32
CA GLU A 40 0.77 15.54 -8.21
C GLU A 40 1.60 14.24 -8.20
N ARG A 41 1.46 13.42 -7.15
CA ARG A 41 2.17 12.14 -6.96
C ARG A 41 1.64 11.00 -7.84
N GLY A 42 0.49 11.20 -8.51
CA GLY A 42 -0.05 10.26 -9.48
C GLY A 42 -1.24 9.42 -8.98
N VAL A 43 -1.48 8.29 -9.63
CA VAL A 43 -2.65 7.45 -9.37
C VAL A 43 -2.53 6.67 -8.06
N TRP A 44 -3.60 6.69 -7.28
CA TRP A 44 -3.67 5.99 -6.00
C TRP A 44 -4.90 5.10 -5.90
N LYS A 45 -4.88 4.19 -4.93
CA LYS A 45 -6.05 3.38 -4.56
C LYS A 45 -6.22 3.35 -3.05
N SER A 46 -7.46 3.40 -2.58
CA SER A 46 -7.78 3.16 -1.17
C SER A 46 -7.34 1.75 -0.74
N SER A 47 -6.59 1.67 0.36
CA SER A 47 -6.19 0.42 1.00
C SER A 47 -6.64 0.39 2.47
N ASP A 48 -6.60 -0.81 3.04
CA ASP A 48 -6.99 -1.07 4.42
C ASP A 48 -5.82 -0.72 5.36
N LEU A 49 -6.10 -0.05 6.48
CA LEU A 49 -5.08 0.29 7.50
C LEU A 49 -4.91 -0.80 8.55
N SER A 50 -5.86 -1.73 8.61
CA SER A 50 -5.84 -2.77 9.63
C SER A 50 -5.06 -3.98 9.13
N VAL A 51 -4.23 -4.55 9.99
CA VAL A 51 -3.52 -5.82 9.77
C VAL A 51 -3.77 -6.77 10.93
N GLY A 52 -3.89 -8.06 10.62
CA GLY A 52 -3.90 -9.12 11.64
C GLY A 52 -2.60 -9.92 11.58
N PRO A 53 -2.18 -10.58 12.67
CA PRO A 53 -2.80 -10.59 13.99
C PRO A 53 -2.64 -9.25 14.74
N ALA A 54 -3.51 -9.00 15.72
CA ALA A 54 -3.47 -7.78 16.52
C ALA A 54 -2.15 -7.67 17.30
N VAL A 55 -1.50 -6.52 17.15
CA VAL A 55 -0.34 -6.12 17.92
C VAL A 55 -0.76 -5.01 18.88
N GLU A 56 -0.74 -5.25 20.19
CA GLU A 56 -1.23 -4.30 21.22
C GLU A 56 -0.64 -2.90 21.10
N ARG A 57 0.67 -2.78 20.82
CA ARG A 57 1.33 -1.46 20.62
C ARG A 57 0.76 -0.64 19.46
N ASN A 58 0.09 -1.30 18.50
CA ASN A 58 -0.51 -0.67 17.33
C ASN A 58 -2.04 -0.59 17.45
N ILE A 59 -2.60 -0.72 18.66
CA ILE A 59 -4.01 -0.50 18.95
C ILE A 59 -4.11 0.84 19.69
N TYR A 60 -4.41 1.89 18.94
CA TYR A 60 -4.60 3.24 19.47
C TYR A 60 -5.74 3.95 18.71
N PRO A 61 -6.44 4.90 19.34
CA PRO A 61 -7.47 5.67 18.64
C PRO A 61 -6.84 6.57 17.58
N ILE A 62 -7.43 6.56 16.39
CA ILE A 62 -7.16 7.55 15.35
C ILE A 62 -8.25 8.61 15.42
N PHE A 63 -7.87 9.87 15.57
CA PHE A 63 -8.81 10.99 15.59
C PHE A 63 -9.07 11.50 14.18
N ASN A 64 -10.35 11.56 13.77
CA ASN A 64 -10.73 12.19 12.51
C ASN A 64 -10.97 13.70 12.73
N PRO A 65 -10.22 14.60 12.07
CA PRO A 65 -10.34 16.05 12.27
C PRO A 65 -11.66 16.64 11.75
N TYR A 66 -12.40 15.95 10.88
CA TYR A 66 -13.65 16.44 10.30
C TYR A 66 -14.88 16.05 11.12
N THR A 67 -14.86 14.85 11.71
CA THR A 67 -16.00 14.31 12.47
C THR A 67 -15.77 14.33 13.98
N ASN A 68 -14.56 14.65 14.44
CA ASN A 68 -14.11 14.55 15.82
C ASN A 68 -14.38 13.17 16.47
N GLN A 69 -14.42 12.12 15.65
CA GLN A 69 -14.63 10.76 16.12
C GLN A 69 -13.30 10.04 16.32
N GLU A 70 -13.22 9.28 17.41
CA GLU A 70 -12.16 8.31 17.64
C GLU A 70 -12.49 7.01 16.94
N ILE A 71 -11.53 6.50 16.18
CA ILE A 71 -11.70 5.28 15.40
C ILE A 71 -10.66 4.26 15.83
N TYR A 72 -11.14 3.07 16.19
CA TYR A 72 -10.32 1.95 16.64
C TYR A 72 -10.20 0.88 15.55
N PRO A 73 -9.12 0.08 15.55
CA PRO A 73 -9.00 -1.02 14.61
C PRO A 73 -10.08 -2.09 14.90
N PRO A 74 -10.52 -2.85 13.88
CA PRO A 74 -11.46 -3.94 14.07
C PRO A 74 -10.94 -4.98 15.07
N HIS A 75 -11.86 -5.65 15.78
CA HIS A 75 -11.51 -6.66 16.78
C HIS A 75 -10.59 -7.75 16.19
N GLY A 76 -9.47 -8.02 16.87
CA GLY A 76 -8.47 -9.00 16.42
C GLY A 76 -7.48 -8.49 15.35
N ARG A 77 -7.52 -7.19 15.02
CA ARG A 77 -6.55 -6.52 14.14
C ARG A 77 -5.94 -5.31 14.86
N SER A 78 -4.83 -4.81 14.32
CA SER A 78 -4.15 -3.60 14.75
C SER A 78 -3.82 -2.73 13.55
N TRP A 79 -3.41 -1.49 13.77
CA TRP A 79 -2.93 -0.64 12.69
C TRP A 79 -1.62 -1.16 12.09
N VAL A 80 -1.44 -0.94 10.78
CA VAL A 80 -0.20 -1.28 10.06
C VAL A 80 0.98 -0.45 10.58
N TYR A 81 0.74 0.82 10.91
CA TYR A 81 1.75 1.77 11.34
C TYR A 81 1.67 2.04 12.85
N SER A 82 2.81 2.38 13.46
CA SER A 82 2.83 2.94 14.81
C SER A 82 2.22 4.33 14.82
N GLN A 83 1.85 4.82 16.01
CA GLN A 83 1.17 6.11 16.15
C GLN A 83 2.03 7.27 15.61
N GLU A 84 3.34 7.24 15.86
CA GLU A 84 4.28 8.26 15.40
C GLU A 84 4.35 8.26 13.87
N LYS A 85 4.48 7.06 13.27
CA LYS A 85 4.56 6.94 11.82
C LYS A 85 3.26 7.36 11.13
N LEU A 86 2.12 7.09 11.78
CA LEU A 86 0.83 7.55 11.28
C LEU A 86 0.74 9.07 11.28
N GLN A 87 1.21 9.74 12.33
CA GLN A 87 1.22 11.20 12.40
C GLN A 87 2.10 11.83 11.32
N GLU A 88 3.27 11.24 11.04
CA GLU A 88 4.11 11.66 9.91
C GLU A 88 3.37 11.55 8.58
N LEU A 89 2.67 10.44 8.35
CA LEU A 89 1.89 10.22 7.13
C LEU A 89 0.68 11.16 7.01
N ILE A 90 0.07 11.55 8.13
CA ILE A 90 -0.99 12.56 8.15
C ILE A 90 -0.40 13.93 7.77
N ALA A 91 0.77 14.28 8.33
CA ALA A 91 1.46 15.52 8.03
C ALA A 91 1.93 15.60 6.56
N ASP A 92 2.31 14.46 5.98
CA ASP A 92 2.73 14.33 4.58
C ASP A 92 1.55 14.16 3.59
N ASN A 93 0.31 14.38 4.05
CA ASN A 93 -0.92 14.23 3.26
C ASN A 93 -1.09 12.85 2.58
N HIS A 94 -0.52 11.79 3.16
CA HIS A 94 -0.70 10.41 2.67
C HIS A 94 -1.99 9.74 3.16
N ILE A 95 -2.69 10.38 4.10
CA ILE A 95 -3.86 9.84 4.77
C ILE A 95 -5.02 10.81 4.60
N PHE A 96 -6.11 10.32 4.03
CA PHE A 96 -7.29 11.13 3.80
C PHE A 96 -8.47 10.67 4.67
N PHE A 97 -9.12 11.64 5.29
CA PHE A 97 -10.26 11.40 6.16
C PHE A 97 -11.56 11.80 5.43
N PRO A 98 -12.31 10.87 4.82
CA PRO A 98 -13.62 11.17 4.30
C PRO A 98 -14.61 11.54 5.42
N THR A 99 -15.70 12.23 5.05
CA THR A 99 -16.79 12.66 5.96
C THR A 99 -17.45 11.50 6.72
N SER A 100 -17.31 10.26 6.23
CA SER A 100 -17.71 9.04 6.92
C SER A 100 -16.62 7.96 6.76
N GLY A 101 -15.71 7.89 7.74
CA GLY A 101 -14.66 6.87 7.84
C GLY A 101 -13.24 7.42 7.62
N PHE A 102 -12.29 6.51 7.41
CA PHE A 102 -10.89 6.82 7.14
C PHE A 102 -10.45 5.99 5.92
N ARG A 103 -9.73 6.59 4.96
CA ARG A 103 -9.22 5.87 3.78
C ARG A 103 -7.76 6.20 3.58
N PHE A 104 -6.96 5.15 3.43
CA PHE A 104 -5.53 5.27 3.21
C PHE A 104 -5.23 5.14 1.74
N PHE A 105 -4.39 6.02 1.21
CA PHE A 105 -3.97 5.91 -0.16
C PHE A 105 -2.71 5.06 -0.26
N ARG A 106 -2.82 4.01 -1.07
CA ARG A 106 -1.67 3.29 -1.59
C ARG A 106 -1.41 3.84 -2.98
N TRP A 107 -0.35 4.63 -3.09
CA TRP A 107 0.21 5.07 -4.36
C TRP A 107 0.66 3.87 -5.18
N GLU A 108 0.52 3.97 -6.50
CA GLU A 108 1.27 3.10 -7.38
C GLU A 108 2.76 3.39 -7.20
N ARG A 109 3.54 2.41 -6.70
CA ARG A 109 4.99 2.54 -6.63
C ARG A 109 5.57 2.15 -7.98
N ASP A 110 5.96 3.13 -8.78
CA ASP A 110 6.79 2.91 -9.97
C ASP A 110 8.23 2.50 -9.58
N ASP A 111 8.68 2.83 -8.36
CA ASP A 111 10.07 2.74 -7.92
C ASP A 111 10.64 1.34 -7.62
N LEU A 112 9.96 0.24 -7.95
CA LEU A 112 10.52 -1.12 -7.76
C LEU A 112 10.76 -1.91 -9.05
N ARG A 113 10.74 -1.27 -10.22
CA ARG A 113 11.07 -1.94 -11.48
C ARG A 113 11.97 -1.06 -12.33
N GLY A 114 13.28 -1.26 -12.20
CA GLY A 114 14.20 -0.85 -13.25
C GLY A 114 13.76 -1.48 -14.57
N GLY A 115 13.41 -0.65 -15.54
CA GLY A 115 13.16 -1.08 -16.92
C GLY A 115 11.75 -0.84 -17.45
N ALA A 116 11.25 0.41 -17.43
CA ALA A 116 10.34 0.88 -18.46
C ALA A 116 10.43 2.41 -18.56
N GLN A 117 10.69 2.90 -19.76
CA GLN A 117 10.82 4.31 -20.12
C GLN A 117 9.57 5.09 -19.68
N VAL A 118 9.75 6.09 -18.81
CA VAL A 118 8.73 7.09 -18.52
C VAL A 118 8.68 8.06 -19.69
N GLU A 119 7.64 7.94 -20.53
CA GLU A 119 7.32 8.98 -21.51
C GLU A 119 6.88 10.25 -20.78
N GLU A 120 7.70 11.27 -20.96
CA GLU A 120 7.47 12.66 -20.66
C GLU A 120 6.16 13.14 -21.29
N LYS A 121 5.14 13.45 -20.47
CA LYS A 121 4.00 14.27 -20.92
C LYS A 121 3.97 15.59 -20.18
N VAL A 122 4.74 16.51 -20.76
CA VAL A 122 4.53 17.95 -20.73
C VAL A 122 3.06 18.26 -20.97
N TYR A 123 2.43 19.03 -20.07
CA TYR A 123 1.39 19.97 -20.46
C TYR A 123 1.62 21.30 -19.76
N ARG A 124 2.23 22.23 -20.52
CA ARG A 124 2.06 23.67 -20.36
C ARG A 124 0.68 24.06 -20.89
N TYR A 125 -0.10 24.74 -20.06
CA TYR A 125 -0.67 26.09 -20.20
C TYR A 125 -1.97 26.19 -19.42
#